data_AF-A0A3P8GZ04-F1
#
_entry.id   AF-A0A3P8GZ04-F1
#
_cell.length_a   1.000
_cell.length_b   1.000
_cell.length_c   1.000
_cell.angle_alpha   90.00
_cell.angle_beta   90.00
_cell.angle_gamma   90.00
#
_symmetry.space_group_name_H-M   'P 1'
#
loop_
_entity.id
_entity.type
_entity.pdbx_description
1 polymer ?
#
loop_
_entity_poly.entity_id
_entity_poly.type
_entity_poly.pdbx_seq_one_letter_code
_entity_poly.pdbx_strand_id
1 'polypeptide(L)'
;MSKNFGGSSYRTPACRGKDAFIMHTKNTWLGFVNLLKEQNLMPAIAFTFSRSSTETLAKNLSSVDLTCKSEKQQITKFFSTITGRLRKCDRKLASVKFLHDLTRRGLAVHHSGMLPILKETVELLFRAGLVKILFATETVSTGVNTPARCVVFTSLEKFDGHIRRSLDPSKYYSVIYSQGAFLSIIYMHNLWDNN
;
A
#
# COMPACT_ATOMS: atom_id res chain seq x y z
N MET A 1 64.26 -15.33 6.46
CA MET A 1 63.61 -14.09 6.91
C MET A 1 62.90 -13.46 5.73
N SER A 2 61.61 -13.74 5.54
CA SER A 2 60.78 -13.10 4.51
C SER A 2 59.72 -12.24 5.21
N LYS A 3 59.70 -10.94 4.89
CA LYS A 3 58.74 -9.97 5.44
C LYS A 3 57.42 -10.08 4.68
N ASN A 4 56.34 -10.41 5.38
CA ASN A 4 54.97 -10.33 4.88
C ASN A 4 54.52 -8.85 4.91
N PHE A 5 54.16 -8.30 3.75
CA PHE A 5 53.40 -7.06 3.65
C PHE A 5 51.92 -7.39 3.47
N GLY A 6 51.08 -6.92 4.40
CA GLY A 6 49.64 -7.13 4.40
C GLY A 6 48.93 -6.32 3.32
N GLY A 7 48.16 -7.00 2.47
CA GLY A 7 47.16 -6.39 1.61
C GLY A 7 45.86 -6.19 2.38
N SER A 8 45.58 -4.94 2.77
CA SER A 8 44.24 -4.56 3.24
C SER A 8 43.30 -4.52 2.05
N SER A 9 42.35 -5.45 2.01
CA SER A 9 41.26 -5.48 1.03
C SER A 9 40.26 -4.37 1.36
N TYR A 10 40.21 -3.34 0.51
CA TYR A 10 39.15 -2.34 0.53
C TYR A 10 37.80 -3.01 0.22
N ARG A 11 36.95 -3.18 1.23
CA ARG A 11 35.52 -3.50 1.03
C ARG A 11 34.79 -2.21 0.65
N THR A 12 34.18 -2.18 -0.53
CA THR A 12 33.26 -1.12 -0.94
C THR A 12 31.91 -1.26 -0.21
N PRO A 13 31.30 -0.16 0.27
CA PRO A 13 30.03 -0.21 1.01
C PRO A 13 28.84 -0.12 0.05
N ALA A 14 28.16 -1.23 -0.21
CA ALA A 14 26.96 -1.33 -1.07
C ALA A 14 25.64 -0.88 -0.40
N CYS A 15 25.67 -0.33 0.82
CA CYS A 15 24.47 -0.14 1.65
C CYS A 15 23.86 1.27 1.59
N ARG A 16 24.57 2.32 1.13
CA ARG A 16 24.08 3.71 1.21
C ARG A 16 22.89 4.05 0.31
N GLY A 17 22.77 3.40 -0.86
CA GLY A 17 21.74 3.74 -1.85
C GLY A 17 20.33 3.31 -1.45
N LYS A 18 20.19 2.14 -0.81
CA LYS A 18 18.87 1.57 -0.46
C LYS A 18 18.17 2.37 0.65
N ASP A 19 18.92 2.86 1.63
CA ASP A 19 18.35 3.59 2.76
C ASP A 19 17.90 5.00 2.35
N ALA A 20 18.69 5.69 1.53
CA ALA A 20 18.31 6.98 0.94
C ALA A 20 17.05 6.85 0.07
N PHE A 21 16.98 5.77 -0.71
CA PHE A 21 15.86 5.43 -1.57
C PHE A 21 14.55 5.23 -0.78
N ILE A 22 14.60 4.45 0.31
CA ILE A 22 13.45 4.20 1.21
C ILE A 22 13.02 5.51 1.90
N MET A 23 13.97 6.30 2.36
CA MET A 23 13.71 7.57 3.04
C MET A 23 13.03 8.59 2.12
N HIS A 24 13.48 8.70 0.87
CA HIS A 24 12.87 9.57 -0.12
C HIS A 24 11.42 9.16 -0.41
N THR A 25 11.19 7.86 -0.66
CA THR A 25 9.84 7.31 -0.88
C THR A 25 8.92 7.64 0.29
N LYS A 26 9.39 7.43 1.52
CA LYS A 26 8.62 7.73 2.73
C LYS A 26 8.20 9.20 2.78
N ASN A 27 9.11 10.12 2.53
CA ASN A 27 8.83 11.56 2.57
C ASN A 27 7.81 11.97 1.51
N THR A 28 7.91 11.44 0.29
CA THR A 28 6.95 11.69 -0.79
C THR A 28 5.55 11.23 -0.41
N TRP A 29 5.41 10.02 0.13
CA TRP A 29 4.11 9.51 0.55
C TRP A 29 3.53 10.27 1.74
N LEU A 30 4.35 10.73 2.68
CA LEU A 30 3.87 11.58 3.78
C LEU A 30 3.32 12.92 3.28
N GLY A 31 4.05 13.59 2.37
CA GLY A 31 3.56 14.82 1.73
C GLY A 31 2.27 14.58 0.95
N PHE A 32 2.17 13.46 0.25
CA PHE A 32 0.96 13.09 -0.47
C PHE A 32 -0.24 12.81 0.42
N VAL A 33 -0.05 12.11 1.54
CA VAL A 33 -1.11 11.88 2.54
C VAL A 33 -1.63 13.21 3.07
N ASN A 34 -0.74 14.19 3.31
CA ASN A 34 -1.15 15.53 3.74
C ASN A 34 -1.96 16.24 2.66
N LEU A 35 -1.52 16.19 1.40
CA LEU A 35 -2.28 16.73 0.27
C LEU A 35 -3.69 16.13 0.17
N LEU A 36 -3.80 14.80 0.28
CA LEU A 36 -5.10 14.12 0.27
C LEU A 36 -6.01 14.58 1.42
N LYS A 37 -5.43 14.91 2.57
CA LYS A 37 -6.14 15.39 3.75
C LYS A 37 -6.62 16.82 3.57
N GLU A 38 -5.74 17.72 3.14
CA GLU A 38 -6.02 19.13 2.92
C GLU A 38 -7.08 19.35 1.83
N GLN A 39 -6.98 18.58 0.74
CA GLN A 39 -7.91 18.67 -0.40
C GLN A 39 -9.17 17.81 -0.22
N ASN A 40 -9.34 17.16 0.95
CA ASN A 40 -10.47 16.28 1.24
C ASN A 40 -10.66 15.21 0.14
N LEU A 41 -9.58 14.56 -0.31
CA LEU A 41 -9.59 13.57 -1.40
C LEU A 41 -9.66 12.11 -0.91
N MET A 42 -9.87 11.88 0.39
CA MET A 42 -10.05 10.55 0.98
C MET A 42 -11.53 10.14 1.03
N PRO A 43 -11.88 8.86 0.79
CA PRO A 43 -10.96 7.73 0.69
C PRO A 43 -10.28 7.61 -0.68
N ALA A 44 -9.02 7.17 -0.67
CA ALA A 44 -8.17 7.05 -1.86
C ALA A 44 -7.66 5.61 -2.07
N ILE A 45 -7.47 5.24 -3.34
CA ILE A 45 -6.87 3.95 -3.72
C ILE A 45 -5.53 4.20 -4.40
N ALA A 46 -4.46 3.59 -3.87
CA ALA A 46 -3.13 3.60 -4.43
C ALA A 46 -2.84 2.25 -5.11
N PHE A 47 -2.89 2.24 -6.44
CA PHE A 47 -2.58 1.07 -7.25
C PHE A 47 -1.07 0.88 -7.41
N THR A 48 -0.63 -0.32 -7.03
CA THR A 48 0.73 -0.82 -7.22
C THR A 48 0.71 -2.09 -8.06
N PHE A 49 1.84 -2.46 -8.67
CA PHE A 49 1.91 -3.64 -9.53
C PHE A 49 2.39 -4.92 -8.84
N SER A 50 2.69 -4.88 -7.53
CA SER A 50 3.19 -6.03 -6.79
C SER A 50 2.59 -6.13 -5.39
N ARG A 51 2.31 -7.38 -4.97
CA ARG A 51 1.89 -7.72 -3.60
C ARG A 51 2.91 -7.24 -2.55
N SER A 52 4.20 -7.41 -2.83
CA SER A 52 5.26 -6.97 -1.92
C SER A 52 5.33 -5.45 -1.83
N SER A 53 5.04 -4.74 -2.92
CA SER A 53 5.01 -3.27 -2.95
C SER A 53 3.84 -2.73 -2.14
N THR A 54 2.64 -3.33 -2.23
CA THR A 54 1.49 -2.90 -1.40
C THR A 54 1.81 -2.95 0.09
N GLU A 55 2.43 -4.03 0.57
CA GLU A 55 2.78 -4.15 1.98
C GLU A 55 3.92 -3.22 2.38
N THR A 56 4.93 -3.07 1.53
CA THR A 56 6.09 -2.20 1.80
C THR A 56 5.66 -0.74 1.94
N LEU A 57 4.82 -0.25 1.03
CA LEU A 57 4.28 1.12 1.12
C LEU A 57 3.45 1.33 2.39
N ALA A 58 2.58 0.37 2.72
CA ALA A 58 1.79 0.41 3.94
C ALA A 58 2.66 0.42 5.22
N LYS A 59 3.76 -0.35 5.23
CA LYS A 59 4.74 -0.39 6.33
C LYS A 59 5.55 0.90 6.44
N ASN A 60 5.92 1.52 5.31
CA ASN A 60 6.65 2.79 5.28
C ASN A 60 5.84 3.94 5.92
N LEU A 61 4.51 3.85 5.87
CA LEU A 61 3.58 4.78 6.51
C LEU A 61 3.21 4.39 7.95
N SER A 62 4.12 3.76 8.69
CA SER A 62 3.86 3.34 10.09
C SER A 62 3.51 4.50 11.04
N SER A 63 4.00 5.71 10.77
CA SER A 63 3.73 6.92 11.56
C SER A 63 2.42 7.62 11.22
N VAL A 64 1.74 7.21 10.15
CA VAL A 64 0.48 7.82 9.72
C VAL A 64 -0.68 7.18 10.49
N ASP A 65 -1.56 8.04 11.00
CA ASP A 65 -2.77 7.68 11.72
C ASP A 65 -3.92 8.59 11.27
N LEU A 66 -4.85 8.02 10.51
CA LEU A 66 -5.93 8.74 9.83
C LEU A 66 -7.31 8.50 10.48
N THR A 67 -7.34 7.88 11.65
CA THR A 67 -8.58 7.53 12.35
C THR A 67 -8.64 8.14 13.75
N CYS A 68 -9.84 8.51 14.16
CA CYS A 68 -10.12 8.96 15.51
C CYS A 68 -10.40 7.77 16.46
N LYS A 69 -10.56 8.07 17.76
CA LYS A 69 -10.79 7.05 18.79
C LYS A 69 -12.06 6.21 18.55
N SER A 70 -13.15 6.84 18.09
CA SER A 70 -14.41 6.14 17.81
C SER A 70 -14.28 5.23 16.59
N GLU A 71 -13.65 5.69 15.51
CA GLU A 71 -13.36 4.87 14.32
C GLU A 71 -12.50 3.65 14.69
N LYS A 72 -11.46 3.84 15.52
CA LYS A 72 -10.63 2.74 16.03
C LYS A 72 -11.45 1.68 16.76
N GLN A 73 -12.40 2.11 17.60
CA GLN A 73 -13.28 1.18 18.32
C GLN A 73 -14.20 0.42 17.38
N GLN A 74 -14.77 1.10 16.37
CA GLN A 74 -15.59 0.45 15.34
C GLN A 74 -14.79 -0.61 14.57
N ILE A 75 -13.56 -0.29 14.17
CA ILE A 75 -12.65 -1.21 13.46
C ILE A 75 -12.31 -2.42 14.35
N THR A 76 -11.94 -2.20 15.61
CA THR A 76 -11.64 -3.30 16.54
C THR A 76 -12.85 -4.20 16.76
N LYS A 77 -14.04 -3.63 16.91
CA LYS A 77 -15.29 -4.41 17.06
C LYS A 77 -15.57 -5.24 15.81
N PHE A 78 -15.45 -4.64 14.63
CA PHE A 78 -15.63 -5.33 13.35
C PHE A 78 -14.65 -6.50 13.20
N PHE A 79 -13.36 -6.27 13.47
CA PHE A 79 -12.34 -7.33 13.43
C PHE A 79 -12.60 -8.44 14.44
N SER A 80 -13.07 -8.11 15.65
CA SER A 80 -13.45 -9.13 16.64
C SER A 80 -14.57 -10.05 16.12
N THR A 81 -15.60 -9.47 15.47
CA THR A 81 -16.68 -10.25 14.86
C THR A 81 -16.17 -11.16 13.74
N ILE A 82 -15.33 -10.65 12.83
CA ILE A 82 -14.80 -11.43 11.70
C ILE A 82 -13.82 -12.50 12.16
N THR A 83 -12.89 -12.17 13.06
CA THR A 83 -11.93 -13.15 13.61
C THR A 83 -12.64 -14.23 14.42
N GLY A 84 -13.82 -13.95 14.99
CA GLY A 84 -14.71 -14.95 15.58
C GLY A 84 -15.17 -16.03 14.59
N ARG A 85 -15.29 -15.70 13.29
CA ARG A 85 -15.67 -16.64 12.21
C ARG A 85 -14.50 -17.48 11.70
N LEU A 86 -13.25 -17.07 11.98
CA LEU A 86 -12.05 -17.83 11.63
C LEU A 86 -11.86 -19.05 12.53
N ARG A 87 -11.21 -20.09 11.98
CA ARG A 87 -10.69 -21.22 12.77
C ARG A 87 -9.69 -20.71 13.82
N LYS A 88 -9.60 -21.38 14.97
CA LYS A 88 -8.73 -20.95 16.08
C LYS A 88 -7.25 -20.79 15.67
N CYS A 89 -6.76 -21.66 14.77
CA CYS A 89 -5.40 -21.57 14.21
C CYS A 89 -5.19 -20.29 13.39
N ASP A 90 -6.19 -19.89 12.61
CA ASP A 90 -6.09 -18.78 11.67
C ASP A 90 -6.16 -17.41 12.36
N ARG A 91 -6.81 -17.34 13.53
CA ARG A 91 -6.92 -16.10 14.34
C ARG A 91 -5.58 -15.53 14.77
N LYS A 92 -4.56 -16.38 14.91
CA LYS A 92 -3.22 -16.00 15.37
C LYS A 92 -2.23 -15.72 14.23
N LEU A 93 -2.69 -15.77 12.98
CA LEU A 93 -1.84 -15.51 11.83
C LEU A 93 -1.30 -14.07 11.85
N ALA A 94 -0.03 -13.92 11.49
CA ALA A 94 0.63 -12.62 11.42
C ALA A 94 -0.08 -11.66 10.45
N SER A 95 -0.67 -12.18 9.37
CA SER A 95 -1.45 -11.41 8.40
C SER A 95 -2.71 -10.77 8.99
N VAL A 96 -3.39 -11.48 9.91
CA VAL A 96 -4.58 -10.96 10.61
C VAL A 96 -4.18 -9.81 11.53
N LYS A 97 -3.12 -9.99 12.32
CA LYS A 97 -2.60 -8.94 13.21
C LYS A 97 -2.11 -7.74 12.42
N PHE A 98 -1.33 -7.96 11.37
CA PHE A 98 -0.83 -6.91 10.48
C PHE A 98 -1.97 -6.06 9.91
N LEU A 99 -3.01 -6.71 9.39
CA LEU A 99 -4.15 -6.00 8.81
C LEU A 99 -4.98 -5.26 9.87
N HIS A 100 -5.19 -5.85 11.04
CA HIS A 100 -5.87 -5.18 12.16
C HIS A 100 -5.14 -3.90 12.58
N ASP A 101 -3.82 -3.98 12.76
CA ASP A 101 -3.02 -2.83 13.20
C ASP A 101 -2.92 -1.74 12.11
N LEU A 102 -2.95 -2.15 10.83
CA LEU A 102 -2.95 -1.24 9.70
C LEU A 102 -4.31 -0.51 9.55
N THR A 103 -5.41 -1.26 9.59
CA THR A 103 -6.78 -0.71 9.47
C THR A 103 -7.13 0.20 10.62
N ARG A 104 -6.67 -0.10 11.84
CA ARG A 104 -6.82 0.82 12.98
C ARG A 104 -6.21 2.19 12.76
N ARG A 105 -5.27 2.36 11.83
CA ARG A 105 -4.68 3.66 11.44
C ARG A 105 -5.31 4.25 10.18
N GLY A 106 -6.36 3.64 9.64
CA GLY A 106 -7.05 4.07 8.43
C GLY A 106 -6.34 3.67 7.13
N LEU A 107 -5.40 2.73 7.20
CA LEU A 107 -4.68 2.21 6.04
C LEU A 107 -5.08 0.74 5.80
N ALA A 108 -5.01 0.26 4.57
CA ALA A 108 -5.17 -1.17 4.30
C ALA A 108 -4.38 -1.60 3.05
N VAL A 109 -4.19 -2.91 2.90
CA VAL A 109 -3.70 -3.54 1.67
C VAL A 109 -4.78 -4.44 1.08
N HIS A 110 -4.81 -4.59 -0.24
CA HIS A 110 -5.66 -5.56 -0.94
C HIS A 110 -4.93 -6.15 -2.14
N HIS A 111 -4.70 -7.47 -2.10
CA HIS A 111 -4.09 -8.20 -3.20
C HIS A 111 -4.50 -9.67 -3.20
N SER A 112 -4.25 -10.37 -4.31
CA SER A 112 -4.66 -11.77 -4.52
C SER A 112 -4.12 -12.75 -3.48
N GLY A 113 -2.97 -12.48 -2.87
CA GLY A 113 -2.38 -13.30 -1.80
C GLY A 113 -3.06 -13.22 -0.42
N MET A 114 -4.08 -12.39 -0.24
CA MET A 114 -4.79 -12.28 1.04
C MET A 114 -5.89 -13.34 1.18
N LEU A 115 -6.12 -13.78 2.43
CA LEU A 115 -7.24 -14.65 2.76
C LEU A 115 -8.57 -14.00 2.31
N PRO A 116 -9.51 -14.75 1.69
CA PRO A 116 -10.78 -14.20 1.19
C PRO A 116 -11.55 -13.35 2.22
N ILE A 117 -11.66 -13.85 3.45
CA ILE A 117 -12.33 -13.16 4.56
C ILE A 117 -11.65 -11.83 4.96
N LEU A 118 -10.33 -11.73 4.79
CA LEU A 118 -9.60 -10.49 5.04
C LEU A 118 -9.81 -9.48 3.91
N LYS A 119 -9.89 -9.94 2.66
CA LYS A 119 -10.24 -9.07 1.52
C LYS A 119 -11.63 -8.46 1.70
N GLU A 120 -12.62 -9.29 2.02
CA GLU A 120 -13.99 -8.85 2.31
C GLU A 120 -14.04 -7.83 3.47
N THR A 121 -13.25 -8.07 4.52
CA THR A 121 -13.11 -7.14 5.65
C THR A 121 -12.60 -5.77 5.21
N VAL A 122 -11.53 -5.73 4.42
CA VAL A 122 -10.98 -4.47 3.90
C VAL A 122 -11.99 -3.73 3.04
N GLU A 123 -12.69 -4.44 2.17
CA GLU A 123 -13.70 -3.85 1.29
C GLU A 123 -14.87 -3.25 2.09
N LEU A 124 -15.35 -3.94 3.13
CA LEU A 124 -16.40 -3.42 4.01
C LEU A 124 -15.95 -2.19 4.80
N LEU A 125 -14.73 -2.22 5.35
CA LEU A 125 -14.18 -1.06 6.07
C LEU A 125 -13.91 0.13 5.14
N PHE A 126 -13.52 -0.12 3.89
CA PHE A 126 -13.35 0.93 2.89
C PHE A 126 -14.68 1.57 2.49
N ARG A 127 -15.72 0.76 2.22
CA ARG A 127 -17.08 1.25 1.94
C ARG A 127 -17.67 2.03 3.12
N ALA A 128 -17.36 1.63 4.36
CA ALA A 128 -17.74 2.35 5.57
C ALA A 128 -16.93 3.64 5.82
N GLY A 129 -15.94 3.95 4.97
CA GLY A 129 -15.06 5.11 5.13
C GLY A 129 -14.08 5.00 6.30
N LEU A 130 -13.90 3.81 6.88
CA LEU A 130 -12.97 3.56 7.99
C LEU A 130 -11.53 3.34 7.51
N VAL A 131 -11.36 2.80 6.30
CA VAL A 131 -10.08 2.81 5.58
C VAL A 131 -10.06 4.05 4.69
N LYS A 132 -9.08 4.91 4.91
CA LYS A 132 -8.90 6.18 4.19
C LYS A 132 -7.96 6.04 3.00
N ILE A 133 -6.97 5.15 3.09
CA ILE A 133 -6.05 4.84 1.99
C ILE A 133 -5.93 3.32 1.82
N LEU A 134 -6.23 2.84 0.62
CA LEU A 134 -6.11 1.44 0.25
C LEU A 134 -4.98 1.22 -0.75
N PHE A 135 -3.97 0.43 -0.38
CA PHE A 135 -2.93 -0.02 -1.30
C PHE A 135 -3.38 -1.30 -2.00
N ALA A 136 -3.63 -1.21 -3.30
CA ALA A 136 -4.23 -2.30 -4.06
C ALA A 136 -3.35 -2.74 -5.22
N THR A 137 -3.47 -4.00 -5.63
CA THR A 137 -3.03 -4.42 -6.97
C THR A 137 -4.14 -4.22 -7.99
N GLU A 138 -3.79 -4.16 -9.28
CA GLU A 138 -4.72 -3.99 -10.42
C GLU A 138 -5.96 -4.92 -10.33
N THR A 139 -5.79 -6.15 -9.82
CA THR A 139 -6.85 -7.15 -9.62
C THR A 139 -8.00 -6.74 -8.68
N VAL A 140 -7.93 -5.57 -8.05
CA VAL A 140 -9.02 -4.99 -7.24
C VAL A 140 -10.14 -4.40 -8.11
N SER A 141 -9.92 -4.19 -9.41
CA SER A 141 -10.92 -3.60 -10.32
C SER A 141 -12.09 -4.51 -10.68
N THR A 142 -12.06 -5.79 -10.35
CA THR A 142 -13.19 -6.71 -10.59
C THR A 142 -14.03 -6.89 -9.33
N GLY A 143 -15.17 -6.20 -9.25
CA GLY A 143 -16.31 -6.64 -8.44
C GLY A 143 -16.73 -5.77 -7.25
N VAL A 144 -16.20 -4.55 -7.08
CA VAL A 144 -16.60 -3.71 -5.95
C VAL A 144 -16.91 -2.26 -6.37
N ASN A 145 -18.16 -1.85 -6.18
CA ASN A 145 -18.55 -0.43 -6.13
C ASN A 145 -17.96 0.21 -4.85
N THR A 146 -16.66 0.48 -4.85
CA THR A 146 -15.92 1.15 -3.77
C THR A 146 -15.85 2.64 -4.09
N PRO A 147 -16.58 3.53 -3.39
CA PRO A 147 -16.62 4.96 -3.71
C PRO A 147 -15.31 5.65 -3.30
N ALA A 148 -14.26 5.50 -4.12
CA ALA A 148 -13.00 6.20 -3.94
C ALA A 148 -13.10 7.60 -4.54
N ARG A 149 -12.66 8.62 -3.80
CA ARG A 149 -12.65 10.01 -4.29
C ARG A 149 -11.39 10.32 -5.11
N CYS A 150 -10.33 9.56 -4.86
CA CYS A 150 -9.05 9.68 -5.54
C CYS A 150 -8.46 8.31 -5.88
N VAL A 151 -7.90 8.22 -7.09
CA VAL A 151 -7.11 7.07 -7.54
C VAL A 151 -5.70 7.53 -7.86
N VAL A 152 -4.72 6.74 -7.40
CA VAL A 152 -3.29 7.03 -7.49
C VAL A 152 -2.59 5.84 -8.10
N PHE A 153 -1.78 6.08 -9.13
CA PHE A 153 -0.90 5.06 -9.69
C PHE A 153 0.52 5.32 -9.20
N THR A 154 1.14 4.32 -8.56
CA THR A 154 2.51 4.46 -8.02
C THR A 154 3.59 4.35 -9.09
N SER A 155 3.23 3.89 -10.28
CA SER A 155 4.07 3.80 -11.47
C SER A 155 3.15 3.63 -12.69
N LEU A 156 3.63 3.96 -13.90
CA LEU A 156 2.98 3.58 -15.16
C LEU A 156 3.63 2.36 -15.82
N GLU A 157 4.64 1.78 -15.20
CA GLU A 157 5.40 0.68 -15.76
C GLU A 157 5.29 -0.56 -14.90
N LYS A 158 5.06 -1.70 -15.56
CA LYS A 158 5.00 -3.01 -14.95
C LYS A 158 6.16 -3.85 -15.43
N PHE A 159 6.87 -4.44 -14.48
CA PHE A 159 7.85 -5.48 -14.79
C PHE A 159 7.14 -6.82 -14.92
N ASP A 160 7.30 -7.49 -16.06
CA ASP A 160 6.66 -8.77 -16.37
C ASP A 160 7.55 -10.00 -16.09
N GLY A 161 8.76 -9.79 -15.60
CA GLY A 161 9.79 -10.82 -15.42
C GLY A 161 10.97 -10.69 -16.40
N HIS A 162 10.79 -9.98 -17.51
CA HIS A 162 11.81 -9.77 -18.54
C HIS A 162 12.06 -8.29 -18.81
N ILE A 163 11.00 -7.51 -18.99
CA ILE A 163 11.07 -6.10 -19.37
C ILE A 163 10.08 -5.26 -18.56
N ARG A 164 10.43 -3.99 -18.36
CA ARG A 164 9.46 -2.99 -17.91
C ARG A 164 8.64 -2.55 -19.12
N ARG A 165 7.34 -2.75 -19.06
CA ARG A 165 6.40 -2.30 -20.08
C ARG A 165 5.48 -1.25 -19.48
N SER A 166 5.27 -0.17 -20.23
CA SER A 166 4.19 0.76 -19.91
C SER A 166 2.86 -0.01 -19.89
N LEU A 167 2.00 0.28 -18.91
CA LEU A 167 0.66 -0.31 -18.97
C LEU A 167 -0.11 0.29 -20.14
N ASP A 168 -1.00 -0.53 -20.67
CA ASP A 168 -1.98 -0.12 -21.66
C ASP A 168 -2.94 0.94 -21.04
N PRO A 169 -3.11 2.12 -21.67
CA PRO A 169 -4.14 3.11 -21.36
C PRO A 169 -5.51 2.50 -21.03
N SER A 170 -5.94 1.48 -21.78
CA SER A 170 -7.24 0.82 -21.59
C SER A 170 -7.39 0.21 -20.18
N LYS A 171 -6.31 -0.31 -19.61
CA LYS A 171 -6.28 -0.89 -18.26
C LYS A 171 -6.38 0.17 -17.18
N TYR A 172 -5.77 1.34 -17.39
CA TYR A 172 -5.95 2.49 -16.49
C TYR A 172 -7.39 2.89 -16.42
N TYR A 173 -8.00 3.13 -17.57
CA TYR A 173 -9.40 3.55 -17.64
C TYR A 173 -10.30 2.50 -17.01
N SER A 174 -10.10 1.21 -17.32
CA SER A 174 -10.88 0.12 -16.72
C SER A 174 -10.83 0.14 -15.19
N VAL A 175 -9.61 0.23 -14.62
CA VAL A 175 -9.42 0.27 -13.16
C VAL A 175 -10.01 1.53 -12.54
N ILE A 176 -9.90 2.68 -13.22
CA ILE A 176 -10.51 3.94 -12.78
C ILE A 176 -12.02 3.76 -12.82
N TYR A 177 -12.64 3.57 -13.98
CA TYR A 177 -14.09 3.51 -14.11
C TYR A 177 -14.76 2.46 -13.21
N SER A 178 -14.06 1.39 -12.81
CA SER A 178 -14.60 0.38 -11.89
C SER A 178 -14.75 0.84 -10.42
N GLN A 179 -14.13 1.96 -9.98
CA GLN A 179 -14.26 2.45 -8.58
C GLN A 179 -15.26 3.61 -8.41
N GLY A 180 -16.11 3.90 -9.40
CA GLY A 180 -17.17 4.90 -9.29
C GLY A 180 -16.76 6.33 -9.66
N ALA A 181 -17.51 7.34 -9.20
CA ALA A 181 -17.31 8.74 -9.58
C ALA A 181 -16.13 9.37 -8.80
N PHE A 182 -15.10 9.82 -9.52
CA PHE A 182 -13.91 10.44 -8.94
C PHE A 182 -13.99 11.96 -8.93
N LEU A 183 -13.40 12.56 -7.90
CA LEU A 183 -13.08 13.98 -7.89
C LEU A 183 -11.71 14.27 -8.52
N SER A 184 -10.74 13.33 -8.45
CA SER A 184 -9.40 13.55 -8.99
C SER A 184 -8.63 12.26 -9.28
N ILE A 185 -7.86 12.25 -10.38
CA ILE A 185 -6.85 11.23 -10.70
C ILE A 185 -5.49 11.87 -10.47
N ILE A 186 -4.65 11.28 -9.61
CA ILE A 186 -3.30 11.79 -9.36
C ILE A 186 -2.30 10.76 -9.83
N TYR A 187 -1.43 11.19 -10.74
CA TYR A 187 -0.28 10.38 -11.13
C TYR A 187 0.97 10.83 -10.38
N MET A 188 1.57 9.91 -9.63
CA MET A 188 2.91 10.09 -9.06
C MET A 188 3.93 9.74 -10.16
N HIS A 189 4.26 10.67 -11.05
CA HIS A 189 5.38 10.50 -11.99
C HIS A 189 6.71 10.73 -11.28
N ASN A 190 7.66 9.82 -11.51
CA ASN A 190 9.12 9.97 -11.37
C ASN A 190 9.65 10.99 -10.34
N LEU A 191 9.71 10.52 -9.09
CA LEU A 191 10.83 10.85 -8.19
C LEU A 191 11.88 9.71 -8.17
N TRP A 192 11.90 8.88 -9.20
CA TRP A 192 12.64 7.62 -9.25
C TRP A 192 13.65 7.49 -10.41
N ASP A 193 13.70 8.47 -11.32
CA ASP A 193 14.75 8.57 -12.34
C ASP A 193 15.55 9.85 -12.11
N ASN A 194 16.51 9.79 -11.18
CA ASN A 194 17.77 10.50 -11.27
C ASN A 194 18.75 9.89 -10.26
N ASN A 195 19.72 9.17 -10.82
CA ASN A 195 20.90 8.51 -10.25
C ASN A 195 20.75 7.05 -9.78
#